data_AF-S4MZV5-F1
#
_entry.id   AF-S4MZV5-F1
#
_cell.length_a   1.000
_cell.length_b   1.000
_cell.length_c   1.000
_cell.angle_alpha   90.00
_cell.angle_beta   90.00
_cell.angle_gamma   90.00
#
_symmetry.space_group_name_H-M   'P 1'
#
loop_
_entity.id
_entity.type
_entity.pdbx_description
1 polymer ?
#
loop_
_entity_poly.entity_id
_entity_poly.type
_entity_poly.pdbx_seq_one_letter_code
_entity_poly.pdbx_strand_id
1 'polypeptide(L)'
;MEVQQALGLQNPSDLVDTIRGSDVRLILCGHFHLQIFGFLETVPVWVTPGVVSRVDLTAAPRTERAVRGASATLVQLGAHGPLFHTLHARDPQAGETVYELDEQQLRSVIDELGPGA
;
A
#
# COMPACT_ATOMS: atom_id res chain seq x y z
N MET A 1 1.09 1.78 10.45
CA MET A 1 0.48 0.70 11.25
C MET A 1 1.49 -0.44 11.36
N GLU A 2 1.62 -1.07 12.53
CA GLU A 2 2.63 -2.13 12.78
C GLU A 2 2.56 -3.26 11.74
N VAL A 3 1.36 -3.65 11.31
CA VAL A 3 1.15 -4.66 10.25
C VAL A 3 1.79 -4.27 8.90
N GLN A 4 1.82 -2.99 8.54
CA GLN A 4 2.45 -2.53 7.29
C GLN A 4 3.97 -2.67 7.33
N GLN A 5 4.57 -2.58 8.52
CA GLN A 5 6.01 -2.81 8.68
C GLN A 5 6.35 -4.28 8.57
N ALA A 6 5.54 -5.17 9.17
CA ALA A 6 5.71 -6.62 9.05
C ALA A 6 5.55 -7.11 7.59
N LEU A 7 4.61 -6.50 6.85
CA LEU A 7 4.31 -6.82 5.45
C LEU A 7 5.15 -6.02 4.42
N GLY A 8 6.11 -5.23 4.89
CA GLY A 8 6.91 -4.34 4.05
C GLY A 8 7.87 -5.05 3.10
N LEU A 9 8.43 -4.28 2.16
CA LEU A 9 9.54 -4.77 1.33
C LEU A 9 10.71 -5.19 2.23
N GLN A 10 11.15 -6.43 2.03
CA GLN A 10 12.29 -7.03 2.71
C GLN A 10 13.58 -6.62 1.99
N ASN A 11 14.66 -6.42 2.74
CA ASN A 11 15.98 -6.04 2.18
C ASN A 11 15.92 -4.86 1.18
N PRO A 12 15.38 -3.68 1.56
CA PRO A 12 15.26 -2.55 0.64
C PRO A 12 16.61 -2.07 0.08
N SER A 13 17.73 -2.32 0.78
CA SER A 13 19.08 -2.03 0.31
C SER A 13 19.42 -2.75 -0.99
N ASP A 14 19.00 -4.00 -1.14
CA ASP A 14 19.36 -4.82 -2.29
C ASP A 14 18.65 -4.31 -3.54
N LEU A 15 17.39 -3.85 -3.38
CA LEU A 15 16.66 -3.19 -4.44
C LEU A 15 17.31 -1.84 -4.80
N VAL A 16 17.69 -1.05 -3.79
CA VAL A 16 18.42 0.23 -4.01
C VAL A 16 19.67 -0.01 -4.84
N ASP A 17 20.50 -0.98 -4.46
CA ASP A 17 21.76 -1.25 -5.14
C ASP A 17 21.52 -1.78 -6.55
N THR A 18 20.47 -2.58 -6.75
CA THR A 18 20.08 -3.09 -8.07
C THR A 18 19.66 -1.97 -9.03
N ILE A 19 18.92 -0.97 -8.56
CA ILE A 19 18.41 0.11 -9.43
C ILE A 19 19.34 1.34 -9.48
N ARG A 20 20.42 1.36 -8.70
CA ARG A 20 21.36 2.49 -8.63
C ARG A 20 21.98 2.75 -10.00
N GLY A 21 21.87 3.98 -10.48
CA GLY A 21 22.40 4.40 -11.79
C GLY A 21 21.59 3.93 -13.00
N SER A 22 20.46 3.27 -12.79
CA SER A 22 19.50 2.93 -13.85
C SER A 22 18.62 4.13 -14.24
N ASP A 23 17.80 3.94 -15.28
CA ASP A 23 16.76 4.88 -15.69
C ASP A 23 15.41 4.63 -15.00
N VAL A 24 15.39 3.89 -13.87
CA VAL A 24 14.17 3.68 -13.09
C VAL A 24 13.68 5.02 -12.55
N ARG A 25 12.48 5.42 -13.01
CA ARG A 25 11.85 6.71 -12.67
C ARG A 25 10.72 6.61 -11.66
N LEU A 26 10.24 5.40 -11.38
CA LEU A 26 9.06 5.13 -10.59
C LEU A 26 9.02 3.63 -10.22
N ILE A 27 8.72 3.33 -8.96
CA ILE A 27 8.37 1.99 -8.50
C ILE A 27 6.86 1.94 -8.26
N LEU A 28 6.18 1.02 -8.95
CA LEU A 28 4.76 0.75 -8.76
C LEU A 28 4.59 -0.55 -7.99
N CYS A 29 3.83 -0.51 -6.90
CA CYS A 29 3.55 -1.68 -6.08
C CYS A 29 2.12 -1.66 -5.51
N GLY A 30 1.79 -2.69 -4.73
CA GLY A 30 0.48 -2.88 -4.13
C GLY A 30 0.62 -3.45 -2.72
N HIS A 31 -0.02 -4.60 -2.48
CA HIS A 31 0.01 -5.34 -1.22
C HIS A 31 -0.78 -4.70 -0.07
N PHE A 32 -0.65 -3.40 0.18
CA PHE A 32 -1.30 -2.77 1.34
C PHE A 32 -2.79 -2.43 1.18
N HIS A 33 -3.38 -2.63 -0.01
CA HIS A 33 -4.77 -2.22 -0.29
C HIS A 33 -5.03 -0.74 0.08
N LEU A 34 -4.00 0.10 -0.03
CA LEU A 34 -3.98 1.50 0.39
C LEU A 34 -3.29 2.35 -0.66
N GLN A 35 -3.71 3.60 -0.78
CA GLN A 35 -2.96 4.61 -1.51
C GLN A 35 -1.82 5.12 -0.63
N ILE A 36 -0.58 4.81 -0.98
CA ILE A 36 0.61 5.27 -0.26
C ILE A 36 1.61 5.82 -1.26
N PHE A 37 2.25 6.92 -0.90
CA PHE A 37 3.34 7.52 -1.66
C PHE A 37 4.56 7.69 -0.76
N GLY A 38 5.73 7.41 -1.31
CA GLY A 38 7.01 7.59 -0.64
C GLY A 38 8.15 7.62 -1.64
N PHE A 39 9.37 7.45 -1.12
CA PHE A 39 10.58 7.37 -1.93
C PHE A 39 11.45 6.21 -1.46
N LEU A 40 12.12 5.58 -2.41
CA LEU A 40 13.28 4.73 -2.16
C LEU A 40 14.50 5.50 -2.71
N GLU A 41 15.30 6.06 -1.81
CA GLU A 41 16.29 7.10 -2.13
C GLU A 41 15.63 8.28 -2.88
N THR A 42 15.96 8.47 -4.15
CA THR A 42 15.41 9.52 -5.01
C THR A 42 14.29 9.02 -5.93
N VAL A 43 14.01 7.71 -5.95
CA VAL A 43 13.00 7.09 -6.83
C VAL A 43 11.62 7.15 -6.15
N PRO A 44 10.61 7.77 -6.76
CA PRO A 44 9.25 7.75 -6.25
C PRO A 44 8.69 6.33 -6.16
N VAL A 45 8.01 6.01 -5.06
CA VAL A 45 7.30 4.74 -4.84
C VAL A 45 5.82 5.03 -4.70
N TRP A 46 4.99 4.37 -5.50
CA TRP A 46 3.54 4.48 -5.44
C TRP A 46 2.89 3.13 -5.20
N VAL A 47 2.11 3.05 -4.11
CA VAL A 47 1.26 1.91 -3.77
C VAL A 47 -0.15 2.19 -4.27
N THR A 48 -0.67 1.35 -5.17
CA THR A 48 -2.05 1.45 -5.65
C THR A 48 -3.03 0.85 -4.63
N PRO A 49 -4.26 1.39 -4.48
CA PRO A 49 -5.28 0.76 -3.67
C PRO A 49 -5.78 -0.55 -4.30
N GLY A 50 -6.49 -1.35 -3.49
CA GLY A 50 -6.99 -2.67 -3.89
C GLY A 50 -8.17 -2.60 -4.88
N VAL A 51 -8.31 -3.67 -5.67
CA VAL A 51 -9.33 -3.79 -6.72
C VAL A 51 -10.70 -4.24 -6.20
N VAL A 52 -10.81 -4.59 -4.91
CA VAL A 52 -12.08 -5.00 -4.25
C VAL A 52 -12.26 -4.20 -2.98
N SER A 53 -11.29 -4.30 -2.08
CA SER A 53 -11.30 -3.65 -0.77
C SER A 53 -10.12 -2.71 -0.61
N ARG A 54 -10.28 -1.75 0.30
CA ARG A 54 -9.23 -0.84 0.75
C ARG A 54 -9.16 -0.83 2.27
N VAL A 55 -7.97 -0.65 2.84
CA VAL A 55 -7.85 -0.46 4.29
C VAL A 55 -8.38 0.93 4.65
N ASP A 56 -9.14 1.00 5.74
CA ASP A 56 -9.72 2.20 6.29
C ASP A 56 -8.82 2.79 7.37
N LEU A 57 -8.13 3.88 7.04
CA LEU A 57 -7.25 4.59 7.96
C LEU A 57 -7.99 5.37 9.06
N THR A 58 -9.33 5.31 9.08
CA THR A 58 -10.17 5.89 10.15
C THR A 58 -10.69 4.84 11.14
N ALA A 59 -10.22 3.59 11.02
CA ALA A 59 -10.49 2.54 12.00
C ALA A 59 -10.03 2.94 13.42
N ALA A 60 -10.59 2.26 14.42
CA ALA A 60 -10.20 2.49 15.81
C ALA A 60 -8.68 2.22 16.00
N PRO A 61 -8.02 2.90 16.94
CA PRO A 61 -6.61 2.63 17.21
C PRO A 61 -6.37 1.15 17.53
N ARG A 62 -5.31 0.59 16.93
CA ARG A 62 -4.90 -0.83 17.10
C ARG A 62 -5.88 -1.84 16.49
N THR A 63 -6.80 -1.41 15.64
CA THR A 63 -7.58 -2.31 14.76
C THR A 63 -7.16 -2.13 13.31
N GLU A 64 -7.48 -3.10 12.48
CA GLU A 64 -7.42 -2.97 11.02
C GLU A 64 -8.82 -3.24 10.45
N ARG A 65 -9.37 -2.28 9.72
CA ARG A 65 -10.61 -2.47 8.97
C ARG A 65 -10.33 -2.38 7.49
N ALA A 66 -10.83 -3.33 6.71
CA ALA A 66 -10.97 -3.17 5.27
C ALA A 66 -12.42 -2.92 4.91
N VAL A 67 -12.63 -2.01 3.97
CA VAL A 67 -13.94 -1.66 3.43
C VAL A 67 -14.01 -1.92 1.94
N ARG A 68 -15.20 -2.12 1.40
CA ARG A 68 -15.45 -2.11 -0.04
C ARG A 68 -15.02 -0.77 -0.62
N GLY A 69 -14.33 -0.82 -1.76
CA GLY A 69 -13.78 0.40 -2.34
C GLY A 69 -12.81 0.10 -3.48
N ALA A 70 -13.27 -0.70 -4.45
CA ALA A 70 -12.51 -1.04 -5.64
C ALA A 70 -11.94 0.23 -6.28
N SER A 71 -10.63 0.24 -6.50
CA SER A 71 -9.91 1.41 -6.99
C SER A 71 -8.81 1.01 -7.95
N ALA A 72 -8.30 1.99 -8.68
CA ALA A 72 -7.14 1.86 -9.55
C ALA A 72 -6.32 3.16 -9.53
N THR A 73 -5.09 3.09 -10.02
CA THR A 73 -4.27 4.27 -10.29
C THR A 73 -4.07 4.42 -11.79
N LEU A 74 -4.38 5.58 -12.34
CA LEU A 74 -3.90 6.00 -13.65
C LEU A 74 -2.58 6.77 -13.46
N VAL A 75 -1.53 6.28 -14.08
CA VAL A 75 -0.20 6.91 -14.06
C VAL A 75 0.06 7.61 -15.38
N GLN A 76 0.33 8.91 -15.33
CA GLN A 76 0.74 9.69 -16.49
C GLN A 76 2.22 10.05 -16.37
N LEU A 77 3.04 9.52 -17.26
CA LEU A 77 4.48 9.81 -17.31
C LEU A 77 4.72 11.10 -18.10
N GLY A 78 5.06 12.19 -17.41
CA GLY A 78 5.39 13.47 -18.02
C GLY A 78 6.90 13.71 -18.13
N ALA A 79 7.27 14.82 -18.79
CA ALA A 79 8.66 15.27 -18.91
C ALA A 79 9.27 15.69 -17.56
N HIS A 80 8.44 16.09 -16.58
CA HIS A 80 8.89 16.61 -15.28
C HIS A 80 8.63 15.66 -14.10
N GLY A 81 8.16 14.44 -14.37
CA GLY A 81 7.83 13.45 -13.34
C GLY A 81 6.52 12.70 -13.62
N PRO A 82 6.22 11.66 -12.84
CA PRO A 82 4.94 10.96 -12.90
C PRO A 82 3.83 11.77 -12.21
N LEU A 83 2.63 11.71 -12.79
CA LEU A 83 1.38 12.14 -12.15
C LEU A 83 0.53 10.91 -11.84
N PHE A 84 -0.15 10.93 -10.70
CA PHE A 84 -0.97 9.83 -10.22
C PHE A 84 -2.41 10.30 -10.04
N HIS A 85 -3.35 9.61 -10.68
CA HIS A 85 -4.77 9.82 -10.49
C HIS A 85 -5.37 8.56 -9.88
N THR A 86 -5.89 8.68 -8.66
CA THR A 86 -6.64 7.58 -8.03
C THR A 86 -8.06 7.59 -8.55
N LEU A 87 -8.47 6.45 -9.11
CA LEU A 87 -9.81 6.20 -9.62
C LEU A 87 -10.53 5.31 -8.61
N HIS A 88 -11.70 5.74 -8.16
CA HIS A 88 -12.58 4.92 -7.34
C HIS A 88 -13.74 4.42 -8.19
N ALA A 89 -14.07 3.14 -8.05
CA ALA A 89 -15.27 2.57 -8.66
C ALA A 89 -16.52 3.28 -8.11
N ARG A 90 -17.51 3.47 -8.99
CA ARG A 90 -18.83 3.96 -8.58
C ARG A 90 -19.64 2.78 -8.04
N ASP A 91 -19.39 2.43 -6.79
CA ASP A 91 -20.05 1.33 -6.09
C ASP A 91 -20.94 1.90 -4.96
N PRO A 92 -22.27 1.66 -4.95
CA PRO A 92 -23.13 2.10 -3.85
C PRO A 92 -22.79 1.44 -2.52
N GLN A 93 -22.08 0.30 -2.53
CA GLN A 93 -21.61 -0.41 -1.35
C GLN A 93 -20.23 0.08 -0.87
N ALA A 94 -19.64 1.09 -1.52
CA ALA A 94 -18.35 1.62 -1.11
C ALA A 94 -18.40 2.11 0.35
N GLY A 95 -17.42 1.68 1.15
CA GLY A 95 -17.34 1.97 2.58
C GLY A 95 -17.95 0.89 3.48
N GLU A 96 -18.69 -0.09 2.96
CA GLU A 96 -19.16 -1.23 3.76
C GLU A 96 -17.97 -2.07 4.24
N THR A 97 -17.97 -2.44 5.53
CA THR A 97 -16.93 -3.29 6.13
C THR A 97 -16.88 -4.67 5.46
N VAL A 98 -15.70 -5.05 5.01
CA VAL A 98 -15.40 -6.40 4.51
C VAL A 98 -14.89 -7.28 5.63
N TYR A 99 -13.94 -6.77 6.41
CA TYR A 99 -13.47 -7.37 7.66
C TYR A 99 -13.01 -6.28 8.62
N GLU A 100 -12.98 -6.62 9.90
CA GLU A 100 -12.31 -5.83 10.93
C GLU A 100 -11.56 -6.80 11.86
N LEU A 101 -10.27 -6.56 12.05
CA LEU A 101 -9.42 -7.28 12.97
C LEU A 101 -9.21 -6.43 14.22
N ASP A 102 -9.48 -7.01 15.38
CA ASP A 102 -9.12 -6.38 16.65
C ASP A 102 -7.61 -6.48 16.94
N GLU A 103 -7.19 -5.88 18.04
CA GLU A 103 -5.78 -5.84 18.43
C GLU A 103 -5.18 -7.24 18.64
N GLN A 104 -5.95 -8.19 19.18
CA GLN A 104 -5.44 -9.53 19.44
C GLN A 104 -5.25 -10.29 18.13
N GLN A 105 -6.22 -10.20 17.23
CA GLN A 105 -6.16 -10.80 15.90
C GLN A 105 -5.01 -10.20 15.08
N LEU A 106 -4.85 -8.88 15.12
CA LEU A 106 -3.77 -8.20 14.39
C LEU A 106 -2.39 -8.63 14.89
N ARG A 107 -2.21 -8.78 16.20
CA ARG A 107 -0.95 -9.31 16.77
C ARG A 107 -0.69 -10.74 16.31
N SER A 108 -1.69 -11.61 16.35
CA SER A 108 -1.53 -12.99 15.86
C SER A 108 -1.11 -13.04 14.39
N VAL A 109 -1.70 -12.18 13.54
CA VAL A 109 -1.29 -12.06 12.13
C VAL A 109 0.16 -11.60 12.01
N ILE A 110 0.58 -10.58 12.77
CA ILE A 110 1.97 -10.09 12.76
C ILE A 110 2.94 -11.19 13.22
N ASP A 111 2.60 -11.92 14.28
CA ASP A 111 3.42 -13.00 14.81
C ASP A 111 3.56 -14.16 13.80
N GLU A 112 2.49 -14.51 13.08
CA GLU A 112 2.51 -15.54 12.03
C GLU A 112 3.33 -15.14 10.81
N LEU A 113 3.27 -13.87 10.41
CA LEU A 113 4.07 -13.33 9.31
C LEU A 113 5.56 -13.28 9.65
N GLY A 114 5.90 -13.23 10.94
CA GLY A 114 7.25 -13.05 11.43
C GLY A 114 7.75 -11.61 11.28
N PRO A 115 8.94 -11.29 11.81
CA PRO A 115 9.55 -9.99 11.56
C PRO A 115 9.78 -9.83 10.05
N GLY A 116 9.40 -8.69 9.50
CA GLY A 116 9.93 -8.28 8.21
C GLY A 116 11.46 -8.20 8.33
N ALA A 117 12.16 -9.09 7.62
CA ALA A 117 13.60 -9.14 7.42
C ALA A 117 14.16 -7.82 6.86
#